data_AF-A0A940A3X3-F1
#
_entry.id   AF-A0A940A3X3-F1
#
_cell.length_a   1.000
_cell.length_b   1.000
_cell.length_c   1.000
_cell.angle_alpha   90.00
_cell.angle_beta   90.00
_cell.angle_gamma   90.00
#
_symmetry.space_group_name_H-M   'P 1'
#
loop_
_entity.id
_entity.type
_entity.pdbx_description
1 polymer ?
#
loop_
_entity_poly.entity_id
_entity_poly.type
_entity_poly.pdbx_seq_one_letter_code
_entity_poly.pdbx_strand_id
1 'polypeptide(L)'
;MNDIIKKFFSGIAAVKRKSGTYKKIKSIEDLLSYNSNLDFVDLSELDLSNFGDFFTSHPTGPFSFTGVHGWTENVIWPTPDKMPNGFNPQQYIDKNKHPSEIDLLHKNNITGRGINIAIIDNVFNPNHPEYKNNIKHLQVPLMKMKNNTPHFHGSMVVGRAVGKTTGVAPDAQVYYFTRAKSDQERGQETIAVLKSVLDFNKKQTTKNKINILSCSWAPQQMSTNDQEYNEIMNLFKKIETSGVKIIFCGGNKTKSSFAVSTIDFMPTSKDTESEYHDNIVYIPTNEKTAPYHTGGYVYQKLGSDSSAAPYLAGVYACALQDNQIFMSHPNWQQELDTIMKETAITSKNGALIINPINIRKRVSEIAHEMKMNLIKQKSTQHE
;
A
#
# COMPACT_ATOMS: atom_id res chain seq x y z
N MET A 1 19.44 -9.70 20.87
CA MET A 1 18.92 -8.49 20.21
C MET A 1 19.97 -7.83 19.30
N ASN A 2 21.21 -7.59 19.77
CA ASN A 2 22.28 -6.96 18.98
C ASN A 2 22.60 -7.66 17.65
N ASP A 3 22.59 -8.99 17.60
CA ASP A 3 22.90 -9.71 16.35
C ASP A 3 21.79 -9.64 15.31
N ILE A 4 20.52 -9.56 15.74
CA ILE A 4 19.37 -9.41 14.83
C ILE A 4 19.43 -8.03 14.17
N ILE A 5 19.70 -6.99 14.96
CA ILE A 5 19.88 -5.62 14.49
C ILE A 5 21.06 -5.53 13.51
N LYS A 6 22.22 -6.07 13.88
CA LYS A 6 23.41 -6.08 13.00
C LYS A 6 23.12 -6.80 11.67
N LYS A 7 22.45 -7.96 11.72
CA LYS A 7 22.07 -8.70 10.52
C LYS A 7 21.06 -7.93 9.67
N PHE A 8 20.04 -7.31 10.26
CA PHE A 8 19.07 -6.48 9.54
C PHE A 8 19.76 -5.37 8.74
N PHE A 9 20.59 -4.55 9.39
CA PHE A 9 21.29 -3.45 8.71
C PHE A 9 22.37 -3.93 7.72
N SER A 10 23.01 -5.08 8.00
CA SER A 10 23.94 -5.70 7.04
C SER A 10 23.21 -6.17 5.77
N GLY A 11 22.01 -6.72 5.90
CA GLY A 11 21.17 -7.12 4.76
C GLY A 11 20.77 -5.93 3.89
N ILE A 12 20.36 -4.82 4.51
CA ILE A 12 20.07 -3.56 3.81
C ILE A 12 21.32 -3.04 3.08
N ALA A 13 22.48 -3.05 3.75
CA ALA A 13 23.73 -2.58 3.16
C ALA A 13 24.25 -3.50 2.04
N ALA A 14 23.94 -4.79 2.08
CA ALA A 14 24.30 -5.77 1.06
C ALA A 14 23.45 -5.62 -0.21
N VAL A 15 22.19 -5.19 -0.08
CA VAL A 15 21.33 -4.91 -1.25
C VAL A 15 21.90 -3.78 -2.12
N LYS A 16 22.47 -2.73 -1.52
CA LYS A 16 23.22 -1.70 -2.27
C LYS A 16 24.46 -2.23 -3.01
N ARG A 17 24.96 -3.42 -2.65
CA ARG A 17 26.22 -3.99 -3.17
C ARG A 17 26.03 -5.18 -4.11
N LYS A 18 24.84 -5.80 -4.15
CA LYS A 18 24.54 -6.98 -4.98
C LYS A 18 23.75 -6.65 -6.27
N SER A 19 23.71 -5.40 -6.69
CA SER A 19 23.37 -5.07 -8.08
C SER A 19 24.55 -5.48 -8.97
N GLY A 20 24.44 -6.60 -9.69
CA GLY A 20 25.59 -7.01 -10.50
C GLY A 20 25.56 -8.44 -11.03
N THR A 21 24.60 -8.74 -11.89
CA THR A 21 24.78 -9.54 -13.13
C THR A 21 23.49 -9.44 -13.91
N TYR A 22 23.52 -8.83 -15.08
CA TYR A 22 22.36 -8.78 -15.95
C TYR A 22 22.09 -10.16 -16.55
N LYS A 23 20.84 -10.64 -16.47
CA LYS A 23 20.41 -11.81 -17.24
C LYS A 23 20.13 -11.37 -18.67
N LYS A 24 21.04 -11.73 -19.58
CA LYS A 24 20.85 -11.47 -21.00
C LYS A 24 19.75 -12.38 -21.57
N ILE A 25 18.74 -11.77 -22.19
CA ILE A 25 17.69 -12.49 -22.92
C ILE A 25 18.12 -12.58 -24.38
N LYS A 26 18.20 -13.80 -24.92
CA LYS A 26 18.89 -14.05 -26.20
C LYS A 26 17.94 -14.10 -27.40
N SER A 27 16.64 -14.29 -27.17
CA SER A 27 15.65 -14.34 -28.24
C SER A 27 14.30 -13.77 -27.79
N ILE A 28 13.42 -13.53 -28.76
CA ILE A 28 12.04 -13.11 -28.50
C ILE A 28 11.28 -14.21 -27.76
N GLU A 29 11.48 -15.48 -28.09
CA GLU A 29 10.83 -16.61 -27.42
C GLU A 29 11.16 -16.68 -25.93
N ASP A 30 12.43 -16.40 -25.56
CA ASP A 30 12.85 -16.30 -24.17
C ASP A 30 12.16 -15.12 -23.44
N LEU A 31 11.90 -14.02 -24.15
CA LEU A 31 11.18 -12.87 -23.61
C LEU A 31 9.67 -13.15 -23.47
N LEU A 32 9.05 -13.77 -24.47
CA LEU A 32 7.62 -14.11 -24.45
C LEU A 32 7.27 -15.16 -23.39
N SER A 33 8.23 -16.04 -23.07
CA SER A 33 8.11 -17.00 -21.97
C SER A 33 8.47 -16.41 -20.59
N TYR A 34 8.88 -15.14 -20.53
CA TYR A 34 9.25 -14.48 -19.29
C TYR A 34 8.00 -14.20 -18.43
N ASN A 35 7.90 -14.84 -17.26
CA ASN A 35 6.68 -14.85 -16.44
C ASN A 35 6.82 -14.08 -15.12
N SER A 36 7.42 -12.90 -15.18
CA SER A 36 7.70 -12.06 -14.00
C SER A 36 7.93 -10.60 -14.40
N ASN A 37 8.27 -9.76 -13.43
CA ASN A 37 8.81 -8.44 -13.70
C ASN A 37 10.22 -8.55 -14.32
N LEU A 38 10.47 -7.76 -15.36
CA LEU A 38 11.81 -7.57 -15.92
C LEU A 38 12.65 -6.78 -14.90
N ASP A 39 13.67 -7.42 -14.33
CA ASP A 39 14.59 -6.79 -13.38
C ASP A 39 16.00 -7.33 -13.59
N PHE A 40 16.99 -6.43 -13.70
CA PHE A 40 18.36 -6.77 -14.08
C PHE A 40 18.42 -7.69 -15.30
N VAL A 41 17.62 -7.40 -16.33
CA VAL A 41 17.64 -8.11 -17.61
C VAL A 41 18.21 -7.22 -18.70
N ASP A 42 18.99 -7.82 -19.58
CA ASP A 42 19.56 -7.15 -20.75
C ASP A 42 18.82 -7.62 -22.00
N LEU A 43 18.08 -6.68 -22.60
CA LEU A 43 17.31 -6.84 -23.83
C LEU A 43 17.98 -6.14 -25.02
N SER A 44 19.17 -5.54 -24.85
CA SER A 44 19.79 -4.61 -25.82
C SER A 44 19.97 -5.15 -27.23
N GLU A 45 20.11 -6.47 -27.37
CA GLU A 45 20.31 -7.14 -28.66
C GLU A 45 19.00 -7.48 -29.39
N LEU A 46 17.87 -7.43 -28.70
CA LEU A 46 16.57 -7.77 -29.27
C LEU A 46 16.04 -6.64 -30.16
N ASP A 47 15.31 -7.01 -31.20
CA ASP A 47 14.47 -6.09 -31.96
C ASP A 47 13.01 -6.23 -31.47
N LEU A 48 12.56 -5.22 -30.73
CA LEU A 48 11.24 -5.16 -30.11
C LEU A 48 10.24 -4.29 -30.91
N SER A 49 10.62 -3.78 -32.08
CA SER A 49 9.82 -2.83 -32.88
C SER A 49 8.38 -3.29 -33.13
N ASN A 50 8.17 -4.59 -33.31
CA ASN A 50 6.86 -5.21 -33.59
C ASN A 50 6.17 -5.79 -32.34
N PHE A 51 6.69 -5.53 -31.14
CA PHE A 51 6.22 -6.12 -29.88
C PHE A 51 5.61 -5.09 -28.92
N GLY A 52 5.09 -3.98 -29.44
CA GLY A 52 4.46 -2.93 -28.61
C GLY A 52 3.35 -3.48 -27.72
N ASP A 53 2.45 -4.27 -28.30
CA ASP A 53 1.32 -4.88 -27.58
C ASP A 53 1.80 -5.79 -26.44
N PHE A 54 2.97 -6.41 -26.51
CA PHE A 54 3.46 -7.23 -25.40
C PHE A 54 3.64 -6.39 -24.11
N PHE A 55 4.08 -5.15 -24.26
CA PHE A 55 4.30 -4.25 -23.12
C PHE A 55 3.05 -3.45 -22.74
N THR A 56 2.24 -3.04 -23.72
CA THR A 56 1.09 -2.14 -23.52
C THR A 56 -0.25 -2.85 -23.39
N SER A 57 -0.36 -4.09 -23.88
CA SER A 57 -1.61 -4.84 -23.79
C SER A 57 -1.97 -5.15 -22.36
N HIS A 58 -3.28 -5.13 -22.18
CA HIS A 58 -3.95 -5.44 -20.95
C HIS A 58 -4.23 -6.93 -20.88
N PRO A 59 -3.90 -7.67 -19.81
CA PRO A 59 -4.28 -9.07 -19.69
C PRO A 59 -5.79 -9.21 -19.87
N THR A 60 -6.21 -9.98 -20.87
CA THR A 60 -7.62 -10.09 -21.28
C THR A 60 -8.39 -11.16 -20.49
N GLY A 61 -8.01 -11.43 -19.24
CA GLY A 61 -8.72 -12.36 -18.37
C GLY A 61 -8.30 -12.28 -16.91
N PRO A 62 -9.18 -12.69 -15.97
CA PRO A 62 -8.87 -12.71 -14.56
C PRO A 62 -7.70 -13.69 -14.33
N PHE A 63 -6.61 -13.19 -13.76
CA PHE A 63 -5.44 -13.98 -13.35
C PHE A 63 -4.58 -14.61 -14.46
N SER A 64 -4.64 -14.14 -15.72
CA SER A 64 -3.64 -14.56 -16.72
C SER A 64 -2.28 -13.89 -16.44
N PHE A 65 -1.50 -14.51 -15.55
CA PHE A 65 -0.13 -14.10 -15.23
C PHE A 65 0.87 -14.48 -16.33
N THR A 66 0.46 -14.65 -17.59
CA THR A 66 1.37 -15.04 -18.66
C THR A 66 2.09 -13.81 -19.22
N GLY A 67 3.42 -13.87 -19.28
CA GLY A 67 4.26 -12.81 -19.86
C GLY A 67 4.80 -11.80 -18.84
N VAL A 68 5.27 -10.66 -19.34
CA VAL A 68 5.93 -9.62 -18.53
C VAL A 68 4.92 -8.92 -17.62
N HIS A 69 5.14 -8.97 -16.31
CA HIS A 69 4.25 -8.37 -15.31
C HIS A 69 4.53 -6.89 -15.06
N GLY A 70 5.64 -6.38 -15.59
CA GLY A 70 6.18 -5.07 -15.26
C GLY A 70 7.69 -5.01 -15.47
N TRP A 71 8.30 -3.88 -15.15
CA TRP A 71 9.75 -3.68 -15.31
C TRP A 71 10.31 -2.69 -14.30
N THR A 72 11.58 -2.88 -13.95
CA THR A 72 12.34 -1.96 -13.11
C THR A 72 13.13 -0.96 -13.96
N GLU A 73 13.69 0.07 -13.30
CA GLU A 73 14.69 0.95 -13.91
C GLU A 73 16.03 0.24 -14.21
N ASN A 74 16.20 -1.01 -13.75
CA ASN A 74 17.39 -1.81 -13.98
C ASN A 74 17.29 -2.66 -15.26
N VAL A 75 16.37 -2.35 -16.18
CA VAL A 75 16.29 -3.05 -17.47
C VAL A 75 17.16 -2.32 -18.50
N ILE A 76 18.04 -3.04 -19.18
CA ILE A 76 18.73 -2.50 -20.36
C ILE A 76 17.84 -2.75 -21.57
N TRP A 77 17.29 -1.68 -22.12
CA TRP A 77 16.43 -1.72 -23.31
C TRP A 77 17.26 -1.63 -24.61
N PRO A 78 16.74 -2.13 -25.74
CA PRO A 78 17.30 -1.85 -27.07
C PRO A 78 17.44 -0.37 -27.38
N THR A 79 18.19 -0.07 -28.44
CA THR A 79 18.24 1.27 -29.02
C THR A 79 16.86 1.71 -29.53
N PRO A 80 16.57 3.03 -29.59
CA PRO A 80 15.23 3.53 -29.94
C PRO A 80 14.68 3.03 -31.29
N ASP A 81 15.52 2.78 -32.28
CA ASP A 81 15.16 2.22 -33.59
C ASP A 81 14.66 0.76 -33.53
N LYS A 82 14.98 0.05 -32.45
CA LYS A 82 14.56 -1.32 -32.15
C LYS A 82 13.46 -1.39 -31.09
N MET A 83 12.92 -0.25 -30.67
CA MET A 83 11.82 -0.18 -29.70
C MET A 83 10.47 -0.04 -30.43
N PRO A 84 9.36 -0.51 -29.83
CA PRO A 84 8.04 -0.25 -30.38
C PRO A 84 7.78 1.25 -30.53
N ASN A 85 7.15 1.63 -31.64
CA ASN A 85 6.86 3.04 -31.92
C ASN A 85 6.01 3.67 -30.79
N GLY A 86 6.44 4.81 -30.27
CA GLY A 86 5.76 5.53 -29.17
C GLY A 86 5.88 4.89 -27.79
N PHE A 87 6.54 3.73 -27.65
CA PHE A 87 6.74 3.07 -26.36
C PHE A 87 8.02 3.58 -25.68
N ASN A 88 7.87 4.15 -24.47
CA ASN A 88 8.98 4.57 -23.63
C ASN A 88 8.80 3.99 -22.20
N PRO A 89 9.59 2.97 -21.80
CA PRO A 89 9.49 2.33 -20.49
C PRO A 89 9.56 3.29 -19.30
N GLN A 90 10.39 4.34 -19.39
CA GLN A 90 10.57 5.31 -18.32
C GLN A 90 9.32 6.17 -18.15
N GLN A 91 8.63 6.52 -19.24
CA GLN A 91 7.38 7.29 -19.14
C GLN A 91 6.28 6.51 -18.40
N TYR A 92 6.23 5.19 -18.51
CA TYR A 92 5.30 4.37 -17.74
C TYR A 92 5.65 4.40 -16.25
N ILE A 93 6.93 4.31 -15.91
CA ILE A 93 7.39 4.46 -14.51
C ILE A 93 6.97 5.83 -13.96
N ASP A 94 7.20 6.90 -14.71
CA ASP A 94 6.94 8.26 -14.23
C ASP A 94 5.44 8.61 -14.14
N LYS A 95 4.63 8.22 -15.13
CA LYS A 95 3.20 8.56 -15.18
C LYS A 95 2.35 7.75 -14.19
N ASN A 96 2.83 6.59 -13.73
CA ASN A 96 2.01 5.65 -12.95
C ASN A 96 2.31 5.63 -11.44
N LYS A 97 2.95 6.66 -10.90
CA LYS A 97 3.33 6.71 -9.47
C LYS A 97 2.12 6.79 -8.52
N HIS A 98 1.09 7.56 -8.86
CA HIS A 98 -0.21 7.53 -8.19
C HIS A 98 -1.33 8.01 -9.14
N PRO A 99 -2.61 7.68 -8.87
CA PRO A 99 -3.69 8.08 -9.77
C PRO A 99 -4.03 9.58 -9.66
N SER A 100 -4.66 10.13 -10.70
CA SER A 100 -4.86 11.58 -10.86
C SER A 100 -5.71 12.26 -9.78
N GLU A 101 -6.57 11.50 -9.10
CA GLU A 101 -7.37 11.97 -7.98
C GLU A 101 -6.49 12.33 -6.78
N ILE A 102 -5.34 11.67 -6.65
CA ILE A 102 -4.35 11.99 -5.62
C ILE A 102 -3.61 13.29 -5.98
N ASP A 103 -3.29 13.52 -7.26
CA ASP A 103 -2.74 14.80 -7.71
C ASP A 103 -3.65 15.98 -7.33
N LEU A 104 -4.97 15.81 -7.47
CA LEU A 104 -5.95 16.82 -7.10
C LEU A 104 -5.93 17.11 -5.59
N LEU A 105 -5.80 16.08 -4.74
CA LEU A 105 -5.63 16.28 -3.30
C LEU A 105 -4.34 17.04 -2.98
N HIS A 106 -3.22 16.63 -3.57
CA HIS A 106 -1.91 17.24 -3.31
C HIS A 106 -1.83 18.69 -3.78
N LYS A 107 -2.43 19.02 -4.93
CA LYS A 107 -2.56 20.42 -5.42
C LYS A 107 -3.32 21.32 -4.44
N ASN A 108 -4.20 20.75 -3.62
CA ASN A 108 -4.92 21.45 -2.57
C ASN A 108 -4.24 21.34 -1.18
N ASN A 109 -2.95 20.97 -1.14
CA ASN A 109 -2.17 20.79 0.09
C ASN A 109 -2.78 19.77 1.07
N ILE A 110 -3.51 18.78 0.54
CA ILE A 110 -4.02 17.63 1.29
C ILE A 110 -3.07 16.47 1.07
N THR A 111 -2.15 16.27 2.02
CA THR A 111 -1.00 15.36 1.92
C THR A 111 -0.93 14.36 3.08
N GLY A 112 -1.96 14.32 3.93
CA GLY A 112 -2.02 13.49 5.14
C GLY A 112 -1.20 14.02 6.31
N ARG A 113 -0.81 15.30 6.26
CA ARG A 113 0.02 15.95 7.29
C ARG A 113 -0.64 15.84 8.66
N GLY A 114 0.18 15.52 9.67
CA GLY A 114 -0.28 15.42 11.06
C GLY A 114 -1.02 14.14 11.39
N ILE A 115 -1.09 13.18 10.46
CA ILE A 115 -1.60 11.84 10.70
C ILE A 115 -0.44 10.84 10.75
N ASN A 116 -0.51 9.90 11.70
CA ASN A 116 0.48 8.86 11.90
C ASN A 116 -0.07 7.50 11.47
N ILE A 117 0.61 6.86 10.52
CA ILE A 117 0.27 5.54 9.98
C ILE A 117 1.26 4.52 10.55
N ALA A 118 0.76 3.51 11.26
CA ALA A 118 1.52 2.32 11.56
C ALA A 118 1.41 1.32 10.41
N ILE A 119 2.52 0.66 10.06
CA ILE A 119 2.56 -0.38 9.04
C ILE A 119 3.20 -1.62 9.65
N ILE A 120 2.52 -2.78 9.53
CA ILE A 120 3.11 -4.07 9.86
C ILE A 120 3.34 -4.83 8.56
N ASP A 121 4.59 -5.01 8.15
CA ASP A 121 4.92 -5.73 6.91
C ASP A 121 6.35 -6.31 6.97
N ASN A 122 6.81 -6.89 5.85
CA ASN A 122 8.08 -7.57 5.68
C ASN A 122 9.30 -6.66 5.91
N VAL A 123 10.50 -7.23 5.92
CA VAL A 123 11.74 -6.43 5.83
C VAL A 123 11.69 -5.57 4.57
N PHE A 124 12.13 -4.31 4.66
CA PHE A 124 12.17 -3.37 3.54
C PHE A 124 13.46 -2.53 3.58
N ASN A 125 13.65 -1.66 2.58
CA ASN A 125 14.78 -0.75 2.54
C ASN A 125 14.41 0.62 3.12
N PRO A 126 14.65 0.92 4.42
CA PRO A 126 14.23 2.17 5.05
C PRO A 126 14.93 3.42 4.50
N ASN A 127 15.96 3.25 3.67
CA ASN A 127 16.74 4.36 3.11
C ASN A 127 16.25 4.84 1.74
N HIS A 128 15.15 4.28 1.22
CA HIS A 128 14.62 4.71 -0.08
C HIS A 128 14.22 6.21 -0.05
N PRO A 129 14.63 7.03 -1.03
CA PRO A 129 14.33 8.47 -1.04
C PRO A 129 12.84 8.82 -0.94
N GLU A 130 11.97 7.94 -1.43
CA GLU A 130 10.51 8.13 -1.38
C GLU A 130 9.95 8.30 0.03
N TYR A 131 10.47 7.60 1.04
CA TYR A 131 9.80 7.55 2.35
C TYR A 131 10.74 7.63 3.55
N LYS A 132 12.06 7.67 3.34
CA LYS A 132 13.06 7.68 4.44
C LYS A 132 12.82 8.77 5.48
N ASN A 133 12.26 9.92 5.06
CA ASN A 133 12.02 11.07 5.94
C ASN A 133 10.69 10.94 6.72
N ASN A 134 9.77 10.09 6.25
CA ASN A 134 8.48 9.83 6.86
C ASN A 134 8.57 8.82 8.01
N ILE A 135 9.56 7.92 7.98
CA ILE A 135 9.75 6.90 9.02
C ILE A 135 10.20 7.57 10.33
N LYS A 136 9.34 7.51 11.35
CA LYS A 136 9.61 8.05 12.70
C LYS A 136 9.86 6.97 13.75
N HIS A 137 9.46 5.74 13.45
CA HIS A 137 9.78 4.56 14.23
C HIS A 137 10.02 3.37 13.30
N LEU A 138 11.04 2.58 13.62
CA LEU A 138 11.32 1.33 12.94
C LEU A 138 11.65 0.26 13.97
N GLN A 139 10.72 -0.66 14.16
CA GLN A 139 11.00 -1.92 14.85
C GLN A 139 11.62 -2.90 13.86
N VAL A 140 12.80 -3.39 14.18
CA VAL A 140 13.44 -4.52 13.49
C VAL A 140 12.71 -5.84 13.84
N PRO A 141 12.90 -6.90 13.05
CA PRO A 141 12.36 -8.23 13.36
C PRO A 141 12.61 -8.67 14.80
N LEU A 142 11.59 -9.24 15.44
CA LEU A 142 11.68 -9.73 16.82
C LEU A 142 12.22 -11.16 16.89
N MET A 143 12.04 -11.94 15.83
CA MET A 143 12.47 -13.33 15.73
C MET A 143 13.62 -13.48 14.73
N LYS A 144 14.35 -14.60 14.82
CA LYS A 144 15.51 -14.87 13.96
C LYS A 144 15.06 -15.10 12.53
N MET A 145 15.58 -14.31 11.60
CA MET A 145 15.24 -14.46 10.19
C MET A 145 16.12 -15.47 9.47
N LYS A 146 15.51 -16.25 8.57
CA LYS A 146 16.26 -17.04 7.57
C LYS A 146 16.87 -16.15 6.48
N ASN A 147 16.16 -15.09 6.08
CA ASN A 147 16.60 -14.11 5.10
C ASN A 147 16.39 -12.68 5.64
N ASN A 148 17.41 -11.84 5.53
CA ASN A 148 17.42 -10.44 5.98
C ASN A 148 17.42 -9.44 4.82
N THR A 149 17.23 -9.88 3.57
CA THR A 149 17.16 -8.97 2.43
C THR A 149 15.84 -8.20 2.45
N PRO A 150 15.87 -6.86 2.27
CA PRO A 150 14.71 -6.08 1.87
C PRO A 150 13.83 -6.80 0.86
N HIS A 151 12.54 -6.86 1.14
CA HIS A 151 11.53 -7.43 0.26
C HIS A 151 10.83 -6.29 -0.49
N PHE A 152 10.50 -6.53 -1.76
CA PHE A 152 9.75 -5.58 -2.58
C PHE A 152 8.44 -5.15 -1.92
N HIS A 153 7.64 -6.12 -1.45
CA HIS A 153 6.36 -5.88 -0.76
C HIS A 153 6.44 -4.81 0.33
N GLY A 154 7.43 -4.88 1.24
CA GLY A 154 7.59 -3.88 2.30
C GLY A 154 7.89 -2.49 1.76
N SER A 155 8.67 -2.39 0.68
CA SER A 155 8.97 -1.09 0.03
C SER A 155 7.75 -0.54 -0.71
N MET A 156 6.98 -1.41 -1.36
CA MET A 156 5.74 -1.08 -2.06
C MET A 156 4.69 -0.53 -1.08
N VAL A 157 4.44 -1.18 0.05
CA VAL A 157 3.38 -0.74 0.97
C VAL A 157 3.69 0.60 1.61
N VAL A 158 4.95 0.84 2.02
CA VAL A 158 5.36 2.14 2.57
C VAL A 158 5.32 3.21 1.49
N GLY A 159 5.85 2.91 0.31
CA GLY A 159 5.83 3.83 -0.84
C GLY A 159 4.43 4.21 -1.27
N ARG A 160 3.48 3.27 -1.24
CA ARG A 160 2.09 3.52 -1.62
C ARG A 160 1.34 4.38 -0.58
N ALA A 161 1.67 4.21 0.70
CA ALA A 161 1.08 5.03 1.75
C ALA A 161 1.66 6.45 1.74
N VAL A 162 2.99 6.59 1.80
CA VAL A 162 3.66 7.86 2.13
C VAL A 162 4.83 8.23 1.21
N GLY A 163 5.04 7.53 0.10
CA GLY A 163 6.07 7.90 -0.86
C GLY A 163 5.90 9.34 -1.35
N LYS A 164 6.99 10.10 -1.41
CA LYS A 164 7.01 11.48 -1.87
C LYS A 164 6.33 11.67 -3.22
N THR A 165 6.54 10.72 -4.14
CA THR A 165 5.96 10.76 -5.49
C THR A 165 5.06 9.55 -5.78
N THR A 166 5.18 8.46 -5.03
CA THR A 166 4.34 7.25 -5.22
C THR A 166 3.19 7.13 -4.21
N GLY A 167 3.19 7.96 -3.17
CA GLY A 167 2.31 7.84 -2.02
C GLY A 167 1.02 8.65 -2.13
N VAL A 168 0.00 8.18 -1.44
CA VAL A 168 -1.27 8.91 -1.30
C VAL A 168 -1.15 10.04 -0.27
N ALA A 169 -0.44 9.82 0.83
CA ALA A 169 -0.27 10.75 1.94
C ALA A 169 1.22 11.06 2.20
N PRO A 170 1.88 11.81 1.30
CA PRO A 170 3.33 12.02 1.34
C PRO A 170 3.86 12.76 2.59
N ASP A 171 3.00 13.44 3.36
CA ASP A 171 3.38 14.13 4.61
C ASP A 171 2.90 13.40 5.88
N ALA A 172 2.27 12.24 5.74
CA ALA A 172 1.97 11.39 6.89
C ALA A 172 3.26 10.77 7.46
N GLN A 173 3.28 10.53 8.78
CA GLN A 173 4.39 9.89 9.45
C GLN A 173 4.19 8.38 9.52
N VAL A 174 5.28 7.61 9.44
CA VAL A 174 5.24 6.15 9.49
C VAL A 174 5.89 5.61 10.75
N TYR A 175 5.17 4.72 11.43
CA TYR A 175 5.70 3.82 12.44
C TYR A 175 5.72 2.40 11.88
N TYR A 176 6.90 1.94 11.49
CA TYR A 176 7.04 0.65 10.84
C TYR A 176 7.38 -0.45 11.84
N PHE A 177 6.64 -1.55 11.79
CA PHE A 177 6.84 -2.71 12.62
C PHE A 177 7.14 -3.92 11.74
N THR A 178 8.40 -4.34 11.74
CA THR A 178 8.82 -5.44 10.86
C THR A 178 8.30 -6.77 11.39
N ARG A 179 7.60 -7.50 10.53
CA ARG A 179 7.27 -8.91 10.69
C ARG A 179 8.13 -9.70 9.71
N ALA A 180 9.01 -10.56 10.20
CA ALA A 180 9.81 -11.42 9.34
C ALA A 180 8.98 -12.59 8.80
N LYS A 181 9.49 -13.21 7.74
CA LYS A 181 8.89 -14.42 7.18
C LYS A 181 9.53 -15.63 7.87
N SER A 182 8.89 -16.15 8.91
CA SER A 182 9.04 -17.56 9.28
C SER A 182 7.66 -18.22 9.19
N ASP A 183 7.57 -19.36 8.51
CA ASP A 183 6.28 -20.05 8.34
C ASP A 183 5.89 -20.83 9.60
N GLN A 184 6.89 -21.29 10.37
CA GLN A 184 6.67 -22.06 11.59
C GLN A 184 6.29 -21.21 12.81
N GLU A 185 6.78 -19.97 12.91
CA GLU A 185 6.54 -19.09 14.07
C GLU A 185 5.68 -17.86 13.70
N ARG A 186 5.01 -17.89 12.54
CA ARG A 186 4.28 -16.75 11.96
C ARG A 186 3.27 -16.13 12.92
N GLY A 187 2.49 -16.96 13.62
CA GLY A 187 1.47 -16.49 14.56
C GLY A 187 2.07 -15.87 15.81
N GLN A 188 3.08 -16.52 16.40
CA GLN A 188 3.81 -15.99 17.56
C GLN A 188 4.51 -14.66 17.25
N GLU A 189 5.15 -14.55 16.08
CA GLU A 189 5.76 -13.31 15.64
C GLU A 189 4.71 -12.20 15.49
N THR A 190 3.57 -12.51 14.87
CA THR A 190 2.47 -11.56 14.69
C THR A 190 1.94 -11.06 16.04
N ILE A 191 1.75 -11.96 17.01
CA ILE A 191 1.36 -11.62 18.39
C ILE A 191 2.39 -10.69 19.04
N ALA A 192 3.68 -10.99 18.92
CA ALA A 192 4.75 -10.18 19.50
C ALA A 192 4.83 -8.79 18.87
N VAL A 193 4.64 -8.70 17.55
CA VAL A 193 4.60 -7.43 16.81
C VAL A 193 3.39 -6.60 17.25
N LEU A 194 2.19 -7.19 17.34
CA LEU A 194 0.98 -6.48 17.77
C LEU A 194 1.08 -5.98 19.23
N LYS A 195 1.70 -6.77 20.12
CA LYS A 195 2.04 -6.31 21.48
C LYS A 195 2.96 -5.09 21.45
N SER A 196 3.95 -5.09 20.57
CA SER A 196 4.87 -3.97 20.40
C SER A 196 4.17 -2.71 19.86
N VAL A 197 3.19 -2.87 18.97
CA VAL A 197 2.33 -1.76 18.50
C VAL A 197 1.54 -1.15 19.66
N LEU A 198 0.92 -1.96 20.50
CA LEU A 198 0.19 -1.50 21.69
C LEU A 198 1.11 -0.77 22.67
N ASP A 199 2.26 -1.36 22.98
CA ASP A 199 3.24 -0.78 23.90
C ASP A 199 3.81 0.54 23.38
N PHE A 200 4.10 0.61 22.08
CA PHE A 200 4.50 1.84 21.42
C PHE A 200 3.40 2.89 21.54
N ASN A 201 2.16 2.55 21.15
CA ASN A 201 1.05 3.50 21.11
C ASN A 201 0.71 4.03 22.50
N LYS A 202 0.74 3.17 23.54
CA LYS A 202 0.47 3.56 24.93
C LYS A 202 1.41 4.65 25.44
N LYS A 203 2.67 4.65 25.00
CA LYS A 203 3.71 5.60 25.43
C LYS A 203 3.68 6.93 24.66
N GLN A 204 2.87 7.05 23.61
CA GLN A 204 2.83 8.27 22.80
C GLN A 204 1.94 9.36 23.40
N THR A 205 2.35 10.62 23.21
CA THR A 205 1.47 11.79 23.37
C THR A 205 0.39 11.78 22.29
N THR A 206 -0.71 12.53 22.48
CA THR A 206 -1.82 12.63 21.52
C THR A 206 -1.34 12.92 20.09
N LYS A 207 -0.37 13.82 19.93
CA LYS A 207 0.21 14.18 18.62
C LYS A 207 0.89 13.02 17.90
N ASN A 208 1.50 12.10 18.66
CA ASN A 208 2.29 11.00 18.13
C ASN A 208 1.56 9.66 18.19
N LYS A 209 0.31 9.61 18.68
CA LYS A 209 -0.52 8.40 18.68
C LYS A 209 -0.69 7.87 17.26
N ILE A 210 -0.74 6.55 17.14
CA ILE A 210 -1.13 5.89 15.89
C ILE A 210 -2.58 6.29 15.60
N ASN A 211 -2.86 6.77 14.38
CA ASN A 211 -4.22 7.02 13.94
C ASN A 211 -4.75 5.85 13.10
N ILE A 212 -3.89 5.30 12.24
CA ILE A 212 -4.24 4.24 11.30
C ILE A 212 -3.19 3.13 11.40
N LEU A 213 -3.61 1.87 11.42
CA LEU A 213 -2.78 0.69 11.29
C LEU A 213 -3.09 0.01 9.95
N SER A 214 -2.11 -0.02 9.05
CA SER A 214 -2.20 -0.68 7.75
C SER A 214 -1.50 -2.03 7.77
N CYS A 215 -2.26 -3.08 7.43
CA CYS A 215 -1.79 -4.45 7.33
C CYS A 215 -2.10 -4.97 5.92
N SER A 216 -1.09 -5.12 5.07
CA SER A 216 -1.22 -5.73 3.75
C SER A 216 -1.23 -7.26 3.81
N TRP A 217 -2.02 -7.79 4.74
CA TRP A 217 -2.25 -9.21 5.02
C TRP A 217 -3.51 -9.35 5.90
N ALA A 218 -4.05 -10.56 6.01
CA ALA A 218 -5.24 -10.84 6.82
C ALA A 218 -4.91 -11.74 8.04
N PRO A 219 -5.60 -11.59 9.20
CA PRO A 219 -5.34 -12.39 10.40
C PRO A 219 -5.35 -13.90 10.17
N GLN A 220 -6.27 -14.38 9.33
CA GLN A 220 -6.42 -15.81 8.99
C GLN A 220 -5.17 -16.38 8.30
N GLN A 221 -4.41 -15.54 7.59
CA GLN A 221 -3.18 -15.95 6.92
C GLN A 221 -1.98 -16.05 7.89
N MET A 222 -2.13 -15.51 9.10
CA MET A 222 -1.04 -15.31 10.05
C MET A 222 -1.08 -16.25 11.25
N SER A 223 -2.25 -16.80 11.59
CA SER A 223 -2.39 -17.81 12.64
C SER A 223 -2.02 -19.21 12.12
N THR A 224 -1.35 -20.01 12.94
CA THR A 224 -1.10 -21.45 12.66
C THR A 224 -2.13 -22.36 13.34
N ASN A 225 -2.88 -21.82 14.30
CA ASN A 225 -3.92 -22.52 15.06
C ASN A 225 -4.94 -21.51 15.64
N ASP A 226 -6.05 -22.01 16.17
CA ASP A 226 -7.16 -21.20 16.70
C ASP A 226 -6.78 -20.34 17.91
N GLN A 227 -5.88 -20.82 18.77
CA GLN A 227 -5.42 -20.07 19.94
C GLN A 227 -4.66 -18.82 19.50
N GLU A 228 -3.77 -18.94 18.52
CA GLU A 228 -3.06 -17.81 17.94
C GLU A 228 -4.01 -16.84 17.23
N TYR A 229 -4.96 -17.35 16.46
CA TYR A 229 -5.97 -16.52 15.79
C TYR A 229 -6.76 -15.67 16.80
N ASN A 230 -7.26 -16.30 17.87
CA ASN A 230 -8.04 -15.62 18.91
C ASN A 230 -7.22 -14.54 19.64
N GLU A 231 -5.95 -14.81 19.94
CA GLU A 231 -5.07 -13.82 20.57
C GLU A 231 -4.75 -12.66 19.61
N ILE A 232 -4.50 -12.94 18.33
CA ILE A 232 -4.31 -11.91 17.29
C ILE A 232 -5.54 -11.00 17.21
N MET A 233 -6.75 -11.58 17.14
CA MET A 233 -8.00 -10.81 17.09
C MET A 233 -8.25 -10.00 18.37
N ASN A 234 -7.93 -10.55 19.54
CA ASN A 234 -7.98 -9.83 20.81
C ASN A 234 -7.02 -8.62 20.83
N LEU A 235 -5.82 -8.77 20.29
CA LEU A 235 -4.84 -7.68 20.19
C LEU A 235 -5.32 -6.60 19.21
N PHE A 236 -5.87 -6.97 18.06
CA PHE A 236 -6.48 -6.00 17.14
C PHE A 236 -7.63 -5.23 17.79
N LYS A 237 -8.52 -5.91 18.53
CA LYS A 237 -9.59 -5.24 19.29
C LYS A 237 -9.04 -4.23 20.30
N LYS A 238 -7.96 -4.57 21.01
CA LYS A 238 -7.28 -3.65 21.93
C LYS A 238 -6.68 -2.45 21.21
N ILE A 239 -6.08 -2.66 20.03
CA ILE A 239 -5.53 -1.58 19.20
C ILE A 239 -6.65 -0.66 18.74
N GLU A 240 -7.75 -1.20 18.23
CA GLU A 240 -8.91 -0.42 17.75
C GLU A 240 -9.55 0.39 18.89
N THR A 241 -9.76 -0.25 20.05
CA THR A 241 -10.28 0.41 21.26
C THR A 241 -9.36 1.54 21.75
N SER A 242 -8.07 1.51 21.41
CA SER A 242 -7.13 2.60 21.71
C SER A 242 -7.23 3.80 20.77
N GLY A 243 -8.25 3.83 19.89
CA GLY A 243 -8.51 4.93 18.96
C GLY A 243 -7.75 4.81 17.64
N VAL A 244 -7.46 3.58 17.20
CA VAL A 244 -6.73 3.31 15.94
C VAL A 244 -7.67 2.71 14.90
N LYS A 245 -7.69 3.25 13.68
CA LYS A 245 -8.36 2.62 12.54
C LYS A 245 -7.48 1.51 11.96
N ILE A 246 -7.97 0.27 11.92
CA ILE A 246 -7.24 -0.87 11.35
C ILE A 246 -7.72 -1.13 9.93
N ILE A 247 -6.79 -1.41 9.01
CA ILE A 247 -7.05 -1.72 7.61
C ILE A 247 -6.29 -3.00 7.24
N PHE A 248 -7.00 -3.96 6.64
CA PHE A 248 -6.44 -5.22 6.12
C PHE A 248 -6.54 -5.26 4.58
N CYS A 249 -5.76 -6.14 3.93
CA CYS A 249 -6.01 -6.51 2.52
C CYS A 249 -6.85 -7.78 2.42
N GLY A 250 -7.53 -7.99 1.28
CA GLY A 250 -8.25 -9.23 0.99
C GLY A 250 -9.43 -9.44 1.93
N GLY A 251 -10.57 -8.84 1.61
CA GLY A 251 -11.78 -9.03 2.38
C GLY A 251 -12.27 -10.48 2.33
N ASN A 252 -12.17 -11.20 3.46
CA ASN A 252 -13.09 -12.29 3.74
C ASN A 252 -13.36 -12.43 5.25
N LYS A 253 -14.62 -12.16 5.62
CA LYS A 253 -15.38 -12.82 6.71
C LYS A 253 -14.97 -12.60 8.18
N THR A 254 -14.55 -11.41 8.58
CA THR A 254 -14.85 -10.92 9.94
C THR A 254 -16.08 -10.03 9.85
N LYS A 255 -17.16 -10.38 10.58
CA LYS A 255 -18.47 -9.67 10.57
C LYS A 255 -18.41 -8.17 10.94
N SER A 256 -17.22 -7.61 11.17
CA SER A 256 -16.98 -6.21 11.53
C SER A 256 -15.91 -5.52 10.67
N SER A 257 -15.47 -6.13 9.56
CA SER A 257 -14.43 -5.53 8.69
C SER A 257 -14.95 -5.52 7.25
N PHE A 258 -15.30 -4.34 6.76
CA PHE A 258 -15.79 -4.19 5.39
C PHE A 258 -14.71 -4.66 4.40
N ALA A 259 -15.10 -5.53 3.47
CA ALA A 259 -14.24 -6.04 2.42
C ALA A 259 -13.93 -4.93 1.42
N VAL A 260 -12.71 -4.41 1.47
CA VAL A 260 -12.12 -3.63 0.38
C VAL A 260 -11.45 -4.64 -0.54
N SER A 261 -11.78 -4.59 -1.82
CA SER A 261 -11.18 -5.45 -2.85
C SER A 261 -10.34 -4.61 -3.80
N THR A 262 -9.35 -5.19 -4.46
CA THR A 262 -8.71 -4.53 -5.60
C THR A 262 -9.59 -4.60 -6.82
N ILE A 263 -9.81 -3.47 -7.48
CA ILE A 263 -10.14 -3.52 -8.89
C ILE A 263 -8.84 -3.64 -9.64
N ASP A 264 -8.75 -4.77 -10.34
CA ASP A 264 -8.01 -4.87 -11.57
C ASP A 264 -8.60 -3.87 -12.55
N PHE A 265 -8.07 -2.64 -12.61
CA PHE A 265 -8.43 -1.75 -13.72
C PHE A 265 -7.60 -2.16 -14.93
N MET A 266 -8.04 -3.22 -15.57
CA MET A 266 -7.89 -3.36 -17.00
C MET A 266 -9.25 -3.82 -17.53
N PRO A 267 -10.05 -2.95 -18.15
CA PRO A 267 -11.34 -3.34 -18.70
C PRO A 267 -11.05 -4.34 -19.82
N THR A 268 -11.18 -5.62 -19.53
CA THR A 268 -11.34 -6.59 -20.62
C THR A 268 -12.77 -6.39 -21.12
N SER A 269 -12.96 -6.38 -22.42
CA SER A 269 -14.26 -6.21 -23.08
C SER A 269 -15.23 -7.37 -22.81
N LYS A 270 -15.01 -8.16 -21.75
CA LYS A 270 -15.72 -9.39 -21.38
C LYS A 270 -15.92 -9.58 -19.88
N ASP A 271 -15.66 -8.58 -19.04
CA ASP A 271 -16.20 -8.61 -17.68
C ASP A 271 -17.70 -8.37 -17.79
N THR A 272 -18.43 -9.46 -17.96
CA THR A 272 -19.89 -9.47 -17.90
C THR A 272 -20.29 -8.94 -16.54
N GLU A 273 -21.32 -8.08 -16.50
CA GLU A 273 -21.88 -7.38 -15.34
C GLU A 273 -22.19 -8.26 -14.10
N SER A 274 -22.00 -9.59 -14.18
CA SER A 274 -22.42 -10.61 -13.22
C SER A 274 -21.47 -10.93 -12.06
N GLU A 275 -20.23 -10.41 -12.01
CA GLU A 275 -19.25 -10.74 -10.94
C GLU A 275 -18.99 -9.63 -9.92
N TYR A 276 -19.52 -8.43 -10.13
CA TYR A 276 -19.38 -7.35 -9.14
C TYR A 276 -20.32 -7.58 -7.97
N HIS A 277 -19.76 -7.81 -6.78
CA HIS A 277 -20.55 -7.94 -5.58
C HIS A 277 -21.11 -6.60 -5.11
N ASP A 278 -22.44 -6.52 -5.01
CA ASP A 278 -23.12 -5.46 -4.29
C ASP A 278 -22.47 -5.28 -2.90
N ASN A 279 -22.03 -4.06 -2.59
CA ASN A 279 -21.39 -3.63 -1.33
C ASN A 279 -19.86 -3.72 -1.20
N ILE A 280 -19.12 -4.06 -2.26
CA ILE A 280 -17.64 -3.97 -2.27
C ILE A 280 -17.21 -2.64 -2.90
N VAL A 281 -16.34 -1.90 -2.19
CA VAL A 281 -15.64 -0.72 -2.74
C VAL A 281 -14.27 -1.16 -3.20
N TYR A 282 -13.95 -0.80 -4.43
CA TYR A 282 -12.75 -1.25 -5.08
C TYR A 282 -11.70 -0.14 -5.21
N ILE A 283 -10.44 -0.54 -5.09
CA ILE A 283 -9.28 0.35 -5.15
C ILE A 283 -8.47 0.07 -6.42
N PRO A 284 -8.10 1.11 -7.21
CA PRO A 284 -7.27 0.94 -8.40
C PRO A 284 -5.82 0.61 -8.01
N THR A 285 -5.38 -0.60 -8.36
CA THR A 285 -4.04 -1.09 -8.03
C THR A 285 -3.19 -1.49 -9.22
N ASN A 286 -3.80 -1.63 -10.39
CA ASN A 286 -3.10 -1.95 -11.65
C ASN A 286 -2.36 -0.74 -12.20
N GLU A 287 -1.34 -1.04 -13.01
CA GLU A 287 -0.51 -0.06 -13.67
C GLU A 287 0.01 0.98 -12.67
N LYS A 288 0.77 0.51 -11.68
CA LYS A 288 1.32 1.35 -10.63
C LYS A 288 2.82 1.18 -10.51
N THR A 289 3.45 2.33 -10.33
CA THR A 289 4.87 2.44 -10.00
C THR A 289 5.04 2.44 -8.49
N ALA A 290 5.95 1.60 -8.00
CA ALA A 290 6.30 1.51 -6.59
C ALA A 290 7.81 1.68 -6.40
N PRO A 291 8.26 2.19 -5.25
CA PRO A 291 9.68 2.21 -4.92
C PRO A 291 10.20 0.78 -4.76
N TYR A 292 11.35 0.51 -5.37
CA TYR A 292 11.92 -0.83 -5.42
C TYR A 292 12.88 -1.08 -4.26
N HIS A 293 12.92 -2.33 -3.77
CA HIS A 293 13.65 -2.67 -2.55
C HIS A 293 15.17 -2.53 -2.69
N THR A 294 15.70 -2.61 -3.92
CA THR A 294 17.13 -2.37 -4.21
C THR A 294 17.46 -0.91 -4.50
N GLY A 295 16.46 -0.03 -4.58
CA GLY A 295 16.57 1.35 -5.05
C GLY A 295 15.89 1.52 -6.41
N GLY A 296 15.53 2.76 -6.75
CA GLY A 296 14.80 3.08 -7.98
C GLY A 296 13.33 2.65 -7.91
N TYR A 297 12.74 2.41 -9.07
CA TYR A 297 11.32 2.10 -9.18
C TYR A 297 11.04 0.82 -9.97
N VAL A 298 9.86 0.25 -9.72
CA VAL A 298 9.25 -0.79 -10.55
C VAL A 298 7.88 -0.35 -11.00
N TYR A 299 7.61 -0.45 -12.29
CA TYR A 299 6.27 -0.38 -12.85
C TYR A 299 5.66 -1.79 -12.86
N GLN A 300 4.45 -1.93 -12.32
CA GLN A 300 3.70 -3.19 -12.35
C GLN A 300 2.44 -3.01 -13.18
N LYS A 301 2.25 -3.86 -14.18
CA LYS A 301 1.02 -3.90 -15.00
C LYS A 301 -0.16 -4.37 -14.17
N LEU A 302 0.04 -5.44 -13.39
CA LEU A 302 -0.97 -6.01 -12.52
C LEU A 302 -0.73 -5.58 -11.06
N GLY A 303 -1.79 -5.13 -10.42
CA GLY A 303 -1.83 -4.78 -9.01
C GLY A 303 -1.95 -6.00 -8.11
N SER A 304 -2.01 -5.76 -6.81
CA SER A 304 -2.29 -6.81 -5.83
C SER A 304 -3.11 -6.24 -4.67
N ASP A 305 -3.91 -7.10 -4.03
CA ASP A 305 -4.67 -6.80 -2.81
C ASP A 305 -3.84 -6.06 -1.75
N SER A 306 -2.58 -6.45 -1.61
CA SER A 306 -1.64 -5.87 -0.67
C SER A 306 -1.37 -4.38 -0.89
N SER A 307 -1.62 -3.85 -2.07
CA SER A 307 -1.45 -2.42 -2.37
C SER A 307 -2.71 -1.57 -2.06
N ALA A 308 -3.85 -2.21 -1.82
CA ALA A 308 -5.11 -1.54 -1.46
C ALA A 308 -5.10 -0.99 -0.03
N ALA A 309 -4.66 -1.80 0.94
CA ALA A 309 -4.58 -1.40 2.35
C ALA A 309 -3.74 -0.12 2.59
N PRO A 310 -2.51 0.02 2.05
CA PRO A 310 -1.72 1.24 2.24
C PRO A 310 -2.27 2.43 1.43
N TYR A 311 -2.92 2.19 0.28
CA TYR A 311 -3.62 3.24 -0.44
C TYR A 311 -4.75 3.82 0.40
N LEU A 312 -5.63 2.96 0.95
CA LEU A 312 -6.74 3.40 1.80
C LEU A 312 -6.25 4.09 3.07
N ALA A 313 -5.17 3.58 3.68
CA ALA A 313 -4.54 4.24 4.82
C ALA A 313 -4.13 5.68 4.48
N GLY A 314 -3.55 5.89 3.30
CA GLY A 314 -3.24 7.23 2.83
C GLY A 314 -4.48 8.08 2.53
N VAL A 315 -5.53 7.52 1.94
CA VAL A 315 -6.79 8.25 1.68
C VAL A 315 -7.41 8.71 2.99
N TYR A 316 -7.49 7.84 4.00
CA TYR A 316 -7.99 8.20 5.33
C TYR A 316 -7.08 9.21 6.03
N ALA A 317 -5.76 9.12 5.87
CA ALA A 317 -4.86 10.16 6.39
C ALA A 317 -5.14 11.52 5.75
N CYS A 318 -5.32 11.58 4.43
CA CYS A 318 -5.72 12.79 3.72
C CYS A 318 -7.08 13.31 4.20
N ALA A 319 -8.07 12.43 4.40
CA ALA A 319 -9.41 12.77 4.89
C ALA A 319 -9.36 13.41 6.29
N LEU A 320 -8.53 12.87 7.18
CA LEU A 320 -8.39 13.31 8.57
C LEU A 320 -7.50 14.55 8.75
N GLN A 321 -6.69 14.91 7.75
CA GLN A 321 -5.88 16.12 7.79
C GLN A 321 -6.76 17.35 8.03
N ASP A 322 -6.40 18.14 9.06
CA ASP A 322 -7.12 19.34 9.54
C ASP A 322 -8.56 19.08 10.06
N ASN A 323 -8.97 17.80 10.08
CA ASN A 323 -10.28 17.29 10.48
C ASN A 323 -10.18 16.37 11.70
N GLN A 324 -9.12 16.47 12.51
CA GLN A 324 -8.86 15.51 13.60
C GLN A 324 -9.95 15.46 14.68
N ILE A 325 -10.78 16.50 14.81
CA ILE A 325 -11.99 16.46 15.65
C ILE A 325 -12.95 15.33 15.25
N PHE A 326 -12.96 14.91 13.98
CA PHE A 326 -13.74 13.77 13.51
C PHE A 326 -13.43 12.50 14.31
N MET A 327 -12.18 12.30 14.71
CA MET A 327 -11.77 11.14 15.52
C MET A 327 -12.29 11.17 16.97
N SER A 328 -12.94 12.27 17.40
CA SER A 328 -13.65 12.30 18.68
C SER A 328 -15.11 11.84 18.56
N HIS A 329 -15.61 11.56 17.36
CA HIS A 329 -16.93 10.98 17.18
C HIS A 329 -16.96 9.54 17.71
N PRO A 330 -18.03 9.12 18.40
CA PRO A 330 -18.23 7.71 18.71
C PRO A 330 -18.18 6.88 17.42
N ASN A 331 -17.38 5.81 17.40
CA ASN A 331 -17.26 4.89 16.25
C ASN A 331 -16.76 5.55 14.94
N TRP A 332 -15.98 6.64 15.01
CA TRP A 332 -15.43 7.32 13.82
C TRP A 332 -14.72 6.35 12.85
N GLN A 333 -14.11 5.28 13.36
CA GLN A 333 -13.45 4.27 12.52
C GLN A 333 -14.44 3.57 11.57
N GLN A 334 -15.66 3.29 12.04
CA GLN A 334 -16.71 2.68 11.24
C GLN A 334 -17.40 3.72 10.35
N GLU A 335 -17.55 4.95 10.85
CA GLU A 335 -18.08 6.07 10.08
C GLU A 335 -17.22 6.39 8.84
N LEU A 336 -15.88 6.32 8.95
CA LEU A 336 -15.00 6.43 7.77
C LEU A 336 -15.29 5.38 6.69
N ASP A 337 -15.58 4.13 7.10
CA ASP A 337 -15.89 3.07 6.14
C ASP A 337 -17.25 3.29 5.49
N THR A 338 -18.23 3.77 6.26
CA THR A 338 -19.53 4.18 5.73
C THR A 338 -19.37 5.30 4.71
N ILE A 339 -18.62 6.36 5.06
CA ILE A 339 -18.34 7.47 4.15
C ILE A 339 -17.65 6.98 2.88
N MET A 340 -16.65 6.11 2.98
CA MET A 340 -15.98 5.51 1.81
C MET A 340 -16.98 4.84 0.87
N LYS A 341 -17.97 4.12 1.40
CA LYS A 341 -19.01 3.46 0.61
C LYS A 341 -19.99 4.45 -0.02
N GLU A 342 -20.52 5.36 0.78
CA GLU A 342 -21.51 6.35 0.34
C GLU A 342 -20.96 7.30 -0.74
N THR A 343 -19.64 7.54 -0.71
CA THR A 343 -18.98 8.47 -1.63
C THR A 343 -18.33 7.79 -2.83
N ALA A 344 -18.35 6.45 -2.88
CA ALA A 344 -17.83 5.69 -4.01
C ALA A 344 -18.56 6.05 -5.31
N ILE A 345 -17.85 5.97 -6.43
CA ILE A 345 -18.40 6.27 -7.76
C ILE A 345 -18.61 4.97 -8.53
N THR A 346 -19.70 4.87 -9.27
CA THR A 346 -19.96 3.72 -10.13
C THR A 346 -19.15 3.85 -11.42
N SER A 347 -18.32 2.85 -11.71
CA SER A 347 -17.61 2.73 -12.98
C SER A 347 -18.57 2.43 -14.14
N LYS A 348 -18.08 2.52 -15.39
CA LYS A 348 -18.87 2.14 -16.58
C LYS A 348 -19.41 0.71 -16.52
N ASN A 349 -18.73 -0.19 -15.80
CA ASN A 349 -19.09 -1.60 -15.69
C ASN A 349 -19.89 -1.90 -14.39
N GLY A 350 -20.40 -0.88 -13.69
CA GLY A 350 -21.22 -1.06 -12.49
C GLY A 350 -20.44 -1.19 -11.17
N ALA A 351 -19.12 -1.34 -11.20
CA ALA A 351 -18.31 -1.49 -9.98
C ALA A 351 -18.19 -0.18 -9.17
N LEU A 352 -18.29 -0.26 -7.84
CA LEU A 352 -18.09 0.89 -6.94
C LEU A 352 -16.59 1.16 -6.72
N ILE A 353 -16.10 2.30 -7.18
CA ILE A 353 -14.70 2.73 -7.07
C ILE A 353 -14.55 3.71 -5.92
N ILE A 354 -13.49 3.55 -5.12
CA ILE A 354 -13.12 4.53 -4.10
C ILE A 354 -12.98 5.94 -4.70
N ASN A 355 -13.52 6.95 -4.00
CA ASN A 355 -13.38 8.35 -4.38
C ASN A 355 -12.69 9.16 -3.27
N PRO A 356 -11.35 9.31 -3.30
CA PRO A 356 -10.60 10.02 -2.26
C PRO A 356 -11.07 11.46 -2.02
N ILE A 357 -11.49 12.16 -3.08
CA ILE A 357 -11.91 13.57 -3.03
C ILE A 357 -13.23 13.68 -2.27
N ASN A 358 -14.21 12.84 -2.60
CA ASN A 358 -15.52 12.87 -1.93
C ASN A 358 -15.43 12.38 -0.47
N ILE A 359 -14.58 11.39 -0.17
CA ILE A 359 -14.30 10.97 1.22
C ILE A 359 -13.77 12.16 2.02
N ARG A 360 -12.73 12.85 1.51
CA ARG A 360 -12.16 14.04 2.16
C ARG A 360 -13.22 15.11 2.36
N LYS A 361 -14.03 15.39 1.34
CA LYS A 361 -15.10 16.39 1.41
C LYS A 361 -16.09 16.08 2.53
N ARG A 362 -16.63 14.85 2.55
CA ARG A 362 -17.64 14.42 3.52
C ARG A 362 -17.12 14.45 4.96
N VAL A 363 -15.89 13.97 5.20
CA VAL A 363 -15.25 14.05 6.53
C VAL A 363 -15.08 15.50 6.98
N SER A 364 -14.81 16.42 6.05
CA SER A 364 -14.62 17.84 6.38
C SER A 364 -15.91 18.55 6.74
N GLU A 365 -17.01 18.21 6.05
CA GLU A 365 -18.35 18.72 6.37
C GLU A 365 -18.75 18.33 7.79
N ILE A 366 -18.63 17.04 8.12
CA ILE A 366 -18.93 16.53 9.47
C ILE A 366 -18.03 17.18 10.52
N ALA A 367 -16.72 17.24 10.26
CA ALA A 367 -15.78 17.89 11.17
C ALA A 367 -16.07 19.38 11.38
N HIS A 368 -16.56 20.09 10.36
CA HIS A 368 -16.97 21.48 10.46
C HIS A 368 -18.23 21.63 11.33
N GLU A 369 -19.26 20.81 11.10
CA GLU A 369 -20.48 20.79 11.91
C GLU A 369 -20.16 20.52 13.40
N MET A 370 -19.28 19.57 13.68
CA MET A 370 -18.82 19.28 15.04
C MET A 370 -18.16 20.50 15.70
N LYS A 371 -17.28 21.21 14.97
CA LYS A 371 -16.63 22.43 15.48
C LYS A 371 -17.68 23.51 15.79
N MET A 372 -18.67 23.71 14.93
CA MET A 372 -19.73 24.70 15.15
C MET A 372 -20.61 24.35 16.35
N ASN A 373 -20.94 23.08 16.55
CA ASN A 373 -21.72 22.64 17.70
C ASN A 373 -20.98 22.86 19.03
N LEU A 374 -19.66 22.61 19.07
CA LEU A 374 -18.84 22.92 20.26
C LEU A 374 -18.78 24.41 20.58
N ILE A 375 -18.74 25.28 19.56
CA ILE A 375 -18.74 26.73 19.76
C ILE A 375 -20.08 27.16 20.36
N LYS A 376 -21.21 26.67 19.82
CA LYS A 376 -22.56 26.98 20.33
C LYS A 376 -22.74 26.53 21.79
N GLN A 377 -22.28 25.33 22.14
CA GLN A 377 -22.37 24.82 23.51
C GLN A 377 -21.58 25.69 24.51
N LYS A 378 -20.42 26.21 24.11
CA LYS A 378 -19.62 27.11 24.95
C LYS A 378 -20.26 28.49 25.10
N SER A 379 -20.90 29.04 24.06
CA SER A 379 -21.59 30.33 24.18
C SER A 379 -22.80 30.25 25.12
N THR A 380 -23.54 29.14 25.11
CA THR A 380 -24.70 28.94 26.01
C THR A 380 -24.34 28.60 27.45
N GLN A 381 -23.07 28.30 27.75
CA GLN A 381 -22.58 28.08 29.13
C GLN A 381 -22.07 29.36 29.80
N HIS A 382 -21.96 30.46 29.04
CA HIS A 382 -21.54 31.77 29.52
C HIS A 382 -22.68 32.80 29.55
N GLU A 383 -23.91 32.37 29.21
CA GLU A 383 -25.18 33.02 29.53
C GLU A 383 -25.78 32.34 30.75
#